data_AF-C3URB7-F1
#
_entry.id   AF-C3URB7-F1
#
_cell.length_a   1.000
_cell.length_b   1.000
_cell.length_c   1.000
_cell.angle_alpha   90.00
_cell.angle_beta   90.00
_cell.angle_gamma   90.00
#
_symmetry.space_group_name_H-M   'P 1'
#
loop_
_entity.id
_entity.type
_entity.pdbx_description
1 polymer ?
#
loop_
_entity_poly.entity_id
_entity_poly.type
_entity_poly.pdbx_seq_one_letter_code
_entity_poly.pdbx_strand_id
1 'polypeptide(L)'
;KALKSGVAVEKPIYNHVTGLLDPPELIQPPKILVIEGLHPMFDERVRDLLDFSIYLDISNEVKFAWKIQRDMAERGHSLESIKASIEARKPDFDAFIDPQKQYADAVIEVLPTTLIPDDNEGKVLRVRLIMKEGVKYFSPVYLFDEGSTISWIPCGRKLTCSYPGIKFNYEPDSYFDHEVSVLEMDGQFDRLDELIYVESHLSNLSTKFYGEVTQQMLKHADFPG
;
A
#
# COMPACT_ATOMS: atom_id res chain seq x y z
N LYS A 1 11.31 -0.59 -21.89
CA LYS A 1 12.68 -0.62 -22.44
C LYS A 1 13.04 0.67 -23.20
N ALA A 2 12.36 1.00 -24.31
CA ALA A 2 12.65 2.20 -25.10
C ALA A 2 12.68 3.50 -24.28
N LEU A 3 11.66 3.74 -23.45
CA LEU A 3 11.61 4.90 -22.53
C LEU A 3 12.79 4.92 -21.56
N LYS A 4 13.18 3.78 -20.97
CA LYS A 4 14.35 3.68 -20.07
C LYS A 4 15.67 4.00 -20.80
N SER A 5 15.74 3.75 -22.11
CA SER A 5 16.88 4.12 -22.97
C SER A 5 16.78 5.52 -23.60
N GLY A 6 15.83 6.36 -23.19
CA GLY A 6 15.69 7.72 -23.71
C GLY A 6 15.04 7.81 -25.10
N VAL A 7 14.28 6.79 -25.51
CA VAL A 7 13.57 6.76 -26.80
C VAL A 7 12.06 6.88 -26.56
N ALA A 8 11.43 7.86 -27.19
CA ALA A 8 9.99 8.07 -27.13
C ALA A 8 9.20 6.92 -27.79
N VAL A 9 7.95 6.72 -27.40
CA VAL A 9 7.10 5.63 -27.90
C VAL A 9 5.68 6.11 -28.21
N GLU A 10 5.07 5.50 -29.23
CA GLU A 10 3.64 5.63 -29.52
C GLU A 10 2.87 4.62 -28.67
N LYS A 11 2.34 5.06 -27.52
CA LYS A 11 1.64 4.20 -26.57
C LYS A 11 0.13 4.20 -26.91
N PRO A 12 -0.50 3.05 -27.16
CA PRO A 12 -1.96 3.00 -27.36
C PRO A 12 -2.70 3.52 -26.11
N ILE A 13 -3.90 4.06 -26.34
CA ILE A 13 -4.79 4.51 -25.26
C ILE A 13 -5.91 3.50 -25.11
N TYR A 14 -6.09 2.95 -23.90
CA TYR A 14 -7.26 2.15 -23.58
C TYR A 14 -8.35 3.06 -23.00
N ASN A 15 -9.48 3.15 -23.71
CA ASN A 15 -10.58 4.02 -23.33
C ASN A 15 -11.56 3.28 -22.43
N HIS A 16 -11.56 3.59 -21.13
CA HIS A 16 -12.43 2.94 -20.15
C HIS A 16 -13.92 3.23 -20.32
N VAL A 17 -14.31 4.26 -21.07
CA VAL A 17 -15.72 4.59 -21.36
C VAL A 17 -16.27 3.72 -22.48
N THR A 18 -15.49 3.52 -23.55
CA THR A 18 -15.91 2.75 -24.74
C THR A 18 -15.47 1.30 -24.71
N GLY A 19 -14.45 0.96 -23.91
CA GLY A 19 -13.81 -0.37 -23.89
C GLY A 19 -12.94 -0.65 -25.12
N LEU A 20 -12.56 0.38 -25.88
CA LEU A 20 -11.80 0.26 -27.13
C LEU A 20 -10.36 0.79 -27.00
N LEU A 21 -9.52 0.40 -27.96
CA LEU A 21 -8.17 0.94 -28.13
C LEU A 21 -8.24 2.14 -29.09
N ASP A 22 -7.99 3.33 -28.55
CA ASP A 22 -7.91 4.58 -29.27
C ASP A 22 -6.52 4.75 -29.96
N PRO A 23 -6.37 5.70 -30.91
CA PRO A 23 -5.09 6.01 -31.50
C PRO A 23 -4.00 6.29 -30.45
N PRO A 24 -2.74 5.95 -30.73
CA PRO A 24 -1.67 6.10 -29.76
C PRO A 24 -1.36 7.57 -29.46
N GLU A 25 -0.74 7.78 -28.31
CA GLU A 25 -0.10 9.03 -27.93
C GLU A 25 1.41 8.87 -27.85
N LEU A 26 2.12 9.93 -28.25
CA LEU A 26 3.57 9.99 -28.14
C LEU A 26 3.98 10.29 -26.69
N ILE A 27 4.62 9.33 -26.05
CA ILE A 27 5.18 9.47 -24.70
C ILE A 27 6.68 9.75 -24.79
N GLN A 28 7.09 10.90 -24.25
CA GLN A 28 8.49 11.26 -24.09
C GLN A 28 9.10 10.58 -22.85
N PRO A 29 10.40 10.22 -22.87
CA PRO A 29 11.09 9.66 -21.70
C PRO A 29 11.12 10.65 -20.52
N PRO A 30 10.49 10.33 -19.38
CA PRO A 30 10.58 11.15 -18.17
C PRO A 30 11.85 10.80 -17.37
N LYS A 31 12.15 11.60 -16.34
CA LYS A 31 13.18 11.23 -15.35
C LYS A 31 12.79 10.02 -14.52
N ILE A 32 11.50 9.94 -14.16
CA ILE A 32 10.91 8.84 -13.40
C ILE A 32 9.67 8.40 -14.18
N LEU A 33 9.62 7.13 -14.56
CA LEU A 33 8.47 6.51 -15.19
C LEU A 33 7.85 5.52 -14.20
N VAL A 34 6.59 5.73 -13.87
CA VAL A 34 5.80 4.76 -13.10
C VAL A 34 4.91 4.00 -14.07
N ILE A 35 4.97 2.67 -14.04
CA ILE A 35 3.99 1.81 -14.68
C ILE A 35 3.08 1.23 -13.61
N GLU A 36 1.78 1.44 -13.77
CA GLU A 36 0.77 1.04 -12.80
C GLU A 36 -0.30 0.19 -13.49
N GLY A 37 -0.82 -0.80 -12.78
CA GLY A 37 -1.92 -1.63 -13.23
C GLY A 37 -1.86 -3.03 -12.63
N LEU A 38 -2.53 -3.96 -13.30
CA LEU A 38 -2.68 -5.34 -12.82
C LEU A 38 -1.43 -6.22 -13.00
N HIS A 39 -0.54 -5.90 -13.96
CA HIS A 39 0.56 -6.80 -14.37
C HIS A 39 1.96 -6.15 -14.48
N PRO A 40 2.35 -5.15 -13.67
CA PRO A 40 3.64 -4.48 -13.82
C PRO A 40 4.85 -5.41 -13.55
N MET A 41 4.67 -6.49 -12.77
CA MET A 41 5.74 -7.42 -12.39
C MET A 41 5.51 -8.85 -12.92
N PHE A 42 4.47 -9.08 -13.72
CA PHE A 42 4.09 -10.39 -14.22
C PHE A 42 5.11 -10.95 -15.21
N ASP A 43 5.50 -10.15 -16.20
CA ASP A 43 6.50 -10.53 -17.21
C ASP A 43 7.92 -10.26 -16.70
N GLU A 44 8.75 -11.30 -16.65
CA GLU A 44 10.15 -11.23 -16.19
C GLU A 44 10.94 -10.14 -16.93
N ARG A 45 10.71 -9.97 -18.24
CA ARG A 45 11.44 -8.98 -19.05
C ARG A 45 11.06 -7.55 -18.70
N VAL A 46 9.87 -7.32 -18.16
CA VAL A 46 9.44 -6.01 -17.65
C VAL A 46 9.98 -5.82 -16.24
N ARG A 47 9.94 -6.87 -15.41
CA ARG A 47 10.45 -6.88 -14.05
C ARG A 47 11.94 -6.49 -13.99
N ASP A 48 12.76 -7.03 -14.90
CA ASP A 48 14.19 -6.69 -15.01
C ASP A 48 14.47 -5.23 -15.39
N LEU A 49 13.44 -4.49 -15.82
CA LEU A 49 13.54 -3.07 -16.15
C LEU A 49 13.12 -2.16 -14.99
N LEU A 50 12.52 -2.70 -13.93
CA LEU A 50 12.09 -1.93 -12.77
C LEU A 50 13.31 -1.61 -11.88
N ASP A 51 13.39 -0.37 -11.41
CA ASP A 51 14.42 0.05 -10.45
C ASP A 51 13.91 -0.04 -9.00
N PHE A 52 12.58 -0.10 -8.82
CA PHE A 52 11.88 -0.34 -7.57
C PHE A 52 10.46 -0.85 -7.86
N SER A 53 9.92 -1.73 -7.03
CA SER A 53 8.62 -2.36 -7.23
C SER A 53 7.74 -2.28 -5.97
N ILE A 54 6.47 -1.87 -6.16
CA ILE A 54 5.48 -1.74 -5.08
C ILE A 54 4.28 -2.63 -5.40
N TYR A 55 3.78 -3.33 -4.39
CA TYR A 55 2.50 -4.03 -4.46
C TYR A 55 1.57 -3.53 -3.35
N LEU A 56 0.34 -3.14 -3.73
CA LEU A 56 -0.71 -2.77 -2.78
C LEU A 56 -1.67 -3.94 -2.63
N ASP A 57 -1.57 -4.65 -1.51
CA ASP A 57 -2.43 -5.78 -1.18
C ASP A 57 -3.57 -5.34 -0.26
N ILE A 58 -4.79 -5.40 -0.75
CA ILE A 58 -5.97 -5.07 0.06
C ILE A 58 -6.71 -6.39 0.33
N SER A 59 -6.95 -6.70 1.60
CA SER A 59 -7.67 -7.91 1.98
C SER A 59 -9.08 -7.95 1.37
N ASN A 60 -9.64 -9.14 1.20
CA ASN A 60 -10.98 -9.28 0.62
C ASN A 60 -12.05 -8.61 1.50
N GLU A 61 -11.87 -8.63 2.81
CA GLU A 61 -12.73 -8.01 3.81
C GLU A 61 -12.73 -6.49 3.65
N VAL A 62 -11.55 -5.86 3.53
CA VAL A 62 -11.43 -4.41 3.32
C VAL A 62 -11.95 -4.01 1.94
N LYS A 63 -11.60 -4.75 0.88
CA LYS A 63 -12.16 -4.56 -0.48
C LYS A 63 -13.69 -4.59 -0.45
N PHE A 64 -14.26 -5.53 0.29
CA PHE A 64 -15.71 -5.66 0.44
C PHE A 64 -16.31 -4.49 1.22
N ALA A 65 -15.74 -4.11 2.37
CA ALA A 65 -16.18 -2.97 3.18
C ALA A 65 -16.19 -1.65 2.39
N TRP A 66 -15.08 -1.34 1.70
CA TRP A 66 -14.97 -0.13 0.88
C TRP A 66 -15.95 -0.14 -0.30
N LYS A 67 -16.16 -1.31 -0.92
CA LYS A 67 -17.13 -1.44 -2.00
C LYS A 67 -18.56 -1.23 -1.51
N ILE A 68 -18.92 -1.75 -0.34
CA ILE A 68 -20.22 -1.47 0.28
C ILE A 68 -20.38 0.02 0.53
N GLN A 69 -19.43 0.66 1.22
CA GLN A 69 -19.55 2.07 1.58
C GLN A 69 -19.68 2.98 0.36
N ARG A 70 -18.92 2.70 -0.71
CA ARG A 70 -19.01 3.43 -1.96
C ARG A 70 -20.31 3.15 -2.72
N ASP A 71 -20.68 1.88 -2.89
CA ASP A 71 -21.85 1.51 -3.71
C ASP A 71 -23.18 1.82 -2.99
N MET A 72 -23.22 1.83 -1.65
CA MET A 72 -24.37 2.32 -0.86
C MET A 72 -24.60 3.83 -1.04
N ALA A 73 -23.54 4.60 -1.30
CA ALA A 73 -23.65 6.02 -1.59
C ALA A 73 -24.15 6.28 -3.04
N GLU A 74 -23.89 5.36 -3.98
CA GLU A 74 -24.05 5.64 -5.41
C GLU A 74 -25.14 4.85 -6.17
N ARG A 75 -25.58 3.63 -5.80
CA ARG A 75 -26.77 2.92 -6.38
C ARG A 75 -26.93 1.45 -5.91
N GLY A 76 -28.15 1.10 -5.48
CA GLY A 76 -28.99 -0.07 -5.87
C GLY A 76 -28.48 -1.52 -5.99
N HIS A 77 -27.20 -1.83 -5.84
CA HIS A 77 -26.69 -3.21 -5.91
C HIS A 77 -26.88 -3.92 -4.57
N SER A 78 -27.41 -5.15 -4.59
CA SER A 78 -27.52 -5.94 -3.35
C SER A 78 -26.14 -6.42 -2.90
N LEU A 79 -25.98 -6.61 -1.59
CA LEU A 79 -24.77 -7.18 -0.99
C LEU A 79 -24.38 -8.51 -1.63
N GLU A 80 -25.35 -9.33 -2.06
CA GLU A 80 -25.08 -10.60 -2.72
C GLU A 80 -24.42 -10.41 -4.09
N SER A 81 -24.84 -9.41 -4.88
CA SER A 81 -24.25 -9.12 -6.18
C SER A 81 -22.79 -8.67 -6.05
N ILE A 82 -22.47 -7.89 -5.01
CA ILE A 82 -21.11 -7.45 -4.72
C ILE A 82 -20.22 -8.65 -4.36
N LYS A 83 -20.68 -9.53 -3.45
CA LYS A 83 -19.96 -10.74 -3.06
C LYS A 83 -19.71 -11.67 -4.25
N ALA A 84 -20.74 -11.93 -5.05
CA ALA A 84 -20.63 -12.77 -6.25
C ALA A 84 -19.60 -12.23 -7.25
N SER A 85 -19.52 -10.91 -7.41
CA SER A 85 -18.52 -10.28 -8.28
C SER A 85 -17.08 -10.42 -7.77
N ILE A 86 -16.86 -10.50 -6.46
CA ILE A 86 -15.52 -10.71 -5.88
C ILE A 86 -15.12 -12.17 -6.05
N GLU A 87 -16.03 -13.09 -5.68
CA GLU A 87 -15.82 -14.54 -5.83
C GLU A 87 -15.51 -14.94 -7.28
N ALA A 88 -16.24 -14.37 -8.26
CA ALA A 88 -16.02 -14.67 -9.66
C ALA A 88 -14.64 -14.23 -10.19
N ARG A 89 -14.02 -13.22 -9.59
CA ARG A 89 -12.69 -12.71 -9.98
C ARG A 89 -11.54 -13.36 -9.22
N LYS A 90 -11.83 -14.02 -8.10
CA LYS A 90 -10.83 -14.59 -7.20
C LYS A 90 -9.90 -15.60 -7.89
N PRO A 91 -10.37 -16.53 -8.74
CA PRO A 91 -9.48 -17.49 -9.40
C PRO A 91 -8.41 -16.82 -10.27
N ASP A 92 -8.79 -15.84 -11.08
CA ASP A 92 -7.85 -15.11 -11.94
C ASP A 92 -6.93 -14.21 -11.11
N PHE A 93 -7.47 -13.60 -10.04
CA PHE A 93 -6.66 -12.80 -9.13
C PHE A 93 -5.56 -13.63 -8.46
N ASP A 94 -5.93 -14.76 -7.85
CA ASP A 94 -5.02 -15.65 -7.15
C ASP A 94 -3.99 -16.27 -8.13
N ALA A 95 -4.36 -16.49 -9.39
CA ALA A 95 -3.48 -17.08 -10.40
C ALA A 95 -2.51 -16.08 -11.05
N PHE A 96 -2.92 -14.83 -11.27
CA PHE A 96 -2.16 -13.89 -12.12
C PHE A 96 -1.74 -12.60 -11.42
N ILE A 97 -2.45 -12.19 -10.36
CA ILE A 97 -2.23 -10.92 -9.68
C ILE A 97 -1.46 -11.14 -8.39
N ASP A 98 -2.01 -11.96 -7.48
CA ASP A 98 -1.45 -12.23 -6.16
C ASP A 98 0.02 -12.71 -6.16
N PRO A 99 0.45 -13.58 -7.09
CA PRO A 99 1.82 -14.07 -7.10
C PRO A 99 2.86 -12.97 -7.37
N GLN A 100 2.47 -11.82 -7.91
CA GLN A 100 3.41 -10.73 -8.18
C GLN A 100 4.01 -10.11 -6.90
N LYS A 101 3.39 -10.32 -5.72
CA LYS A 101 3.89 -9.86 -4.41
C LYS A 101 5.32 -10.31 -4.10
N GLN A 102 5.71 -11.51 -4.53
CA GLN A 102 7.05 -12.06 -4.29
C GLN A 102 8.19 -11.24 -4.95
N TYR A 103 7.85 -10.43 -5.95
CA TYR A 103 8.80 -9.62 -6.72
C TYR A 103 8.86 -8.17 -6.25
N ALA A 104 7.98 -7.75 -5.34
CA ALA A 104 7.94 -6.39 -4.84
C ALA A 104 9.09 -6.11 -3.86
N ASP A 105 9.64 -4.90 -3.92
CA ASP A 105 10.61 -4.42 -2.92
C ASP A 105 9.87 -3.89 -1.67
N ALA A 106 8.66 -3.37 -1.86
CA ALA A 106 7.75 -2.99 -0.79
C ALA A 106 6.33 -3.48 -1.06
N VAL A 107 5.72 -4.15 -0.07
CA VAL A 107 4.30 -4.51 -0.08
C VAL A 107 3.58 -3.74 1.01
N ILE A 108 2.46 -3.11 0.68
CA ILE A 108 1.54 -2.51 1.64
C ILE A 108 0.33 -3.43 1.71
N GLU A 109 0.18 -4.16 2.81
CA GLU A 109 -0.93 -5.07 3.06
C GLU A 109 -1.94 -4.41 4.01
N VAL A 110 -3.18 -4.23 3.56
CA VAL A 110 -4.26 -3.56 4.30
C VAL A 110 -5.28 -4.59 4.74
N LEU A 111 -5.43 -4.73 6.06
CA LEU A 111 -6.29 -5.69 6.75
C LEU A 111 -7.30 -4.97 7.67
N PRO A 112 -8.39 -5.64 8.08
CA PRO A 112 -9.25 -5.13 9.15
C PRO A 112 -8.48 -4.94 10.46
N THR A 113 -8.87 -3.94 11.25
CA THR A 113 -8.28 -3.69 12.56
C THR A 113 -8.46 -4.87 13.51
N THR A 114 -7.49 -5.05 14.42
CA THR A 114 -7.63 -5.98 15.56
C THR A 114 -7.97 -5.27 16.86
N LEU A 115 -7.96 -3.93 16.87
CA LEU A 115 -8.24 -3.14 18.07
C LEU A 115 -9.73 -3.04 18.39
N ILE A 116 -10.58 -3.13 17.38
CA ILE A 116 -12.04 -3.10 17.51
C ILE A 116 -12.59 -4.47 17.10
N PRO A 117 -13.16 -5.25 18.04
CA PRO A 117 -13.74 -6.55 17.71
C PRO A 117 -14.88 -6.42 16.69
N ASP A 118 -14.88 -7.32 15.71
CA ASP A 118 -15.91 -7.42 14.66
C ASP A 118 -16.11 -6.15 13.80
N ASP A 119 -15.12 -5.25 13.74
CA ASP A 119 -15.17 -4.09 12.86
C ASP A 119 -15.09 -4.51 11.39
N ASN A 120 -16.06 -4.02 10.60
CA ASN A 120 -16.13 -4.21 9.17
C ASN A 120 -16.43 -2.90 8.43
N GLU A 121 -16.18 -1.76 9.08
CA GLU A 121 -16.38 -0.44 8.48
C GLU A 121 -15.25 -0.07 7.52
N GLY A 122 -14.05 -0.66 7.69
CA GLY A 122 -12.91 -0.37 6.82
C GLY A 122 -12.36 1.06 6.98
N LYS A 123 -12.62 1.70 8.14
CA LYS A 123 -12.08 3.01 8.52
C LYS A 123 -10.83 2.87 9.38
N VAL A 124 -10.94 2.07 10.45
CA VAL A 124 -9.80 1.70 11.30
C VAL A 124 -9.19 0.45 10.69
N LEU A 125 -7.90 0.50 10.38
CA LEU A 125 -7.23 -0.53 9.60
C LEU A 125 -5.97 -1.00 10.31
N ARG A 126 -5.61 -2.25 10.02
CA ARG A 126 -4.29 -2.81 10.30
C ARG A 126 -3.53 -2.85 9.00
N VAL A 127 -2.47 -2.05 8.88
CA VAL A 127 -1.67 -1.93 7.67
C VAL A 127 -0.25 -2.39 7.95
N ARG A 128 0.23 -3.35 7.15
CA ARG A 128 1.60 -3.87 7.19
C ARG A 128 2.39 -3.30 6.01
N LEU A 129 3.51 -2.67 6.31
CA LEU A 129 4.55 -2.31 5.37
C LEU A 129 5.64 -3.39 5.42
N ILE A 130 5.63 -4.27 4.42
CA ILE A 130 6.57 -5.37 4.27
C ILE A 130 7.68 -4.92 3.32
N MET A 131 8.92 -4.90 3.79
CA MET A 131 10.07 -4.32 3.09
C MET A 131 11.12 -5.39 2.84
N LYS A 132 11.51 -5.59 1.58
CA LYS A 132 12.49 -6.60 1.19
C LYS A 132 13.89 -6.23 1.65
N GLU A 133 14.55 -7.15 2.33
CA GLU A 133 15.92 -6.96 2.80
C GLU A 133 16.95 -7.16 1.68
N GLY A 134 18.13 -6.55 1.86
CA GLY A 134 19.26 -6.72 0.92
C GLY A 134 19.10 -6.03 -0.43
N VAL A 135 18.04 -5.25 -0.65
CA VAL A 135 17.85 -4.45 -1.86
C VAL A 135 18.80 -3.26 -1.86
N LYS A 136 19.58 -3.11 -2.94
CA LYS A 136 20.58 -2.04 -3.04
C LYS A 136 19.92 -0.66 -3.04
N TYR A 137 20.45 0.25 -2.23
CA TYR A 137 19.93 1.62 -2.02
C TYR A 137 18.55 1.70 -1.37
N PHE A 138 18.07 0.60 -0.79
CA PHE A 138 16.86 0.57 0.02
C PHE A 138 17.22 0.08 1.42
N SER A 139 17.08 0.96 2.40
CA SER A 139 17.26 0.63 3.82
C SER A 139 15.88 0.63 4.46
N PRO A 140 15.36 -0.54 4.88
CA PRO A 140 14.05 -0.65 5.48
C PRO A 140 13.87 0.27 6.69
N VAL A 141 12.64 0.73 6.87
CA VAL A 141 12.21 1.45 8.07
C VAL A 141 12.22 0.48 9.24
N TYR A 142 12.68 0.94 10.40
CA TYR A 142 12.62 0.17 11.63
C TYR A 142 12.11 1.00 12.80
N LEU A 143 11.63 0.31 13.82
CA LEU A 143 11.15 0.91 15.06
C LEU A 143 12.08 0.50 16.21
N PHE A 144 12.71 1.48 16.85
CA PHE A 144 13.66 1.34 17.97
C PHE A 144 14.92 0.48 17.74
N ASP A 145 14.77 -0.82 17.47
CA ASP A 145 15.88 -1.77 17.37
C ASP A 145 15.70 -2.68 16.14
N GLU A 146 16.51 -2.42 15.11
CA GLU A 146 16.46 -3.08 13.80
C GLU A 146 16.68 -4.60 13.92
N GLY A 147 15.81 -5.39 13.28
CA GLY A 147 15.86 -6.86 13.31
C GLY A 147 15.29 -7.52 14.58
N SER A 148 14.80 -6.74 15.56
CA SER A 148 14.10 -7.28 16.73
C SER A 148 12.58 -7.38 16.52
N THR A 149 11.88 -8.05 17.45
CA THR A 149 10.41 -8.07 17.49
C THR A 149 9.92 -7.11 18.57
N ILE A 150 9.18 -6.08 18.16
CA ILE A 150 8.70 -4.99 19.03
C ILE A 150 7.19 -4.82 18.84
N SER A 151 6.49 -4.60 19.96
CA SER A 151 5.12 -4.07 19.97
C SER A 151 5.11 -2.76 20.75
N TRP A 152 4.54 -1.71 20.17
CA TRP A 152 4.59 -0.36 20.73
C TRP A 152 3.23 0.33 20.66
N ILE A 153 2.80 0.87 21.80
CA ILE A 153 1.61 1.72 21.90
C ILE A 153 2.09 3.11 22.29
N PRO A 154 2.08 4.10 21.38
CA PRO A 154 2.53 5.47 21.70
C PRO A 154 1.59 6.18 22.68
N CYS A 155 0.32 5.78 22.70
CA CYS A 155 -0.72 6.37 23.53
C CYS A 155 -0.44 6.15 25.02
N GLY A 156 -0.36 7.23 25.79
CA GLY A 156 -0.06 7.21 27.21
C GLY A 156 -0.18 8.58 27.86
N ARG A 157 0.51 8.78 28.98
CA ARG A 157 0.39 10.04 29.75
C ARG A 157 0.80 11.30 28.97
N LYS A 158 1.80 11.19 28.10
CA LYS A 158 2.34 12.33 27.31
C LYS A 158 1.68 12.49 25.95
N LEU A 159 0.97 11.48 25.48
CA LEU A 159 0.27 11.46 24.20
C LEU A 159 -1.07 10.76 24.39
N THR A 160 -2.13 11.54 24.63
CA THR A 160 -3.48 10.99 24.73
C THR A 160 -3.98 10.56 23.35
N CYS A 161 -4.82 9.52 23.27
CA CYS A 161 -5.46 9.10 22.03
C CYS A 161 -6.93 8.84 22.31
N SER A 162 -7.81 9.04 21.33
CA SER A 162 -9.19 8.55 21.47
C SER A 162 -9.19 7.05 21.23
N TYR A 163 -10.32 6.40 21.55
CA TYR A 163 -10.51 4.99 21.24
C TYR A 163 -10.53 4.77 19.71
N PRO A 164 -9.89 3.71 19.17
CA PRO A 164 -9.17 2.64 19.88
C PRO A 164 -7.68 2.94 20.11
N GLY A 165 -7.19 4.08 19.63
CA GLY A 165 -5.80 4.49 19.69
C GLY A 165 -4.99 3.89 18.56
N ILE A 166 -3.68 3.75 18.81
CA ILE A 166 -2.69 3.36 17.83
C ILE A 166 -1.80 2.28 18.43
N LYS A 167 -1.53 1.24 17.66
CA LYS A 167 -0.60 0.18 18.01
C LYS A 167 0.34 -0.09 16.83
N PHE A 168 1.62 -0.18 17.11
CA PHE A 168 2.64 -0.57 16.15
C PHE A 168 3.19 -1.96 16.48
N ASN A 169 3.53 -2.71 15.45
CA ASN A 169 4.42 -3.86 15.56
C ASN A 169 5.57 -3.70 14.57
N TYR A 170 6.74 -4.20 14.94
CA TYR A 170 7.89 -4.29 14.06
C TYR A 170 8.54 -5.67 14.28
N GLU A 171 8.78 -6.40 13.20
CA GLU A 171 9.40 -7.73 13.27
C GLU A 171 10.11 -8.10 11.97
N PRO A 172 11.20 -8.88 12.02
CA PRO A 172 11.69 -9.59 10.85
C PRO A 172 10.75 -10.75 10.49
N ASP A 173 10.62 -11.07 9.21
CA ASP A 173 9.78 -12.16 8.71
C ASP A 173 10.38 -12.78 7.44
N SER A 174 9.85 -13.93 7.01
CA SER A 174 10.14 -14.54 5.72
C SER A 174 8.92 -14.45 4.82
N TYR A 175 9.06 -13.79 3.67
CA TYR A 175 7.97 -13.54 2.73
C TYR A 175 8.32 -14.08 1.34
N PHE A 176 7.65 -15.18 0.95
CA PHE A 176 7.96 -15.94 -0.27
C PHE A 176 9.45 -16.35 -0.35
N ASP A 177 9.98 -16.93 0.72
CA ASP A 177 11.40 -17.35 0.84
C ASP A 177 12.43 -16.20 0.73
N HIS A 178 11.98 -14.95 0.89
CA HIS A 178 12.84 -13.78 1.01
C HIS A 178 12.80 -13.21 2.43
N GLU A 179 13.94 -12.80 2.94
CA GLU A 179 14.00 -12.05 4.20
C GLU A 179 13.36 -10.66 4.03
N VAL A 180 12.50 -10.29 4.98
CA VAL A 180 11.82 -8.99 5.00
C VAL A 180 11.80 -8.41 6.42
N SER A 181 11.72 -7.09 6.51
CA SER A 181 11.33 -6.38 7.73
C SER A 181 9.88 -5.90 7.58
N VAL A 182 9.06 -6.12 8.60
CA VAL A 182 7.65 -5.73 8.61
C VAL A 182 7.43 -4.64 9.65
N LEU A 183 6.96 -3.47 9.22
CA LEU A 183 6.43 -2.44 10.11
C LEU A 183 4.91 -2.41 9.97
N GLU A 184 4.19 -2.51 11.07
CA GLU A 184 2.73 -2.53 11.09
C GLU A 184 2.18 -1.40 11.94
N MET A 185 1.11 -0.78 11.46
CA MET A 185 0.26 0.12 12.22
C MET A 185 -1.17 -0.44 12.26
N ASP A 186 -1.74 -0.58 13.45
CA ASP A 186 -3.15 -0.86 13.67
C ASP A 186 -3.79 0.30 14.43
N GLY A 187 -4.93 0.79 13.95
CA GLY A 187 -5.60 1.96 14.49
C GLY A 187 -5.70 3.10 13.49
N GLN A 188 -5.86 4.32 14.00
CA GLN A 188 -5.93 5.54 13.20
C GLN A 188 -5.34 6.73 13.99
N PHE A 189 -4.93 7.78 13.27
CA PHE A 189 -4.57 9.05 13.89
C PHE A 189 -5.82 9.90 14.08
N ASP A 190 -6.10 10.33 15.31
CA ASP A 190 -7.17 11.28 15.60
C ASP A 190 -6.64 12.72 15.60
N ARG A 191 -5.37 12.91 15.97
CA ARG A 191 -4.75 14.23 16.13
C ARG A 191 -3.37 14.28 15.51
N LEU A 192 -3.01 15.45 15.00
CA LEU A 192 -1.70 15.68 14.36
C LEU A 192 -0.52 15.39 15.29
N ASP A 193 -0.67 15.64 16.59
CA ASP A 193 0.37 15.35 17.59
C ASP A 193 0.73 13.86 17.61
N GLU A 194 -0.21 12.96 17.32
CA GLU A 194 0.02 11.52 17.29
C GLU A 194 0.88 11.13 16.09
N LEU A 195 0.62 11.71 14.92
CA LEU A 195 1.42 11.49 13.72
C LEU A 195 2.85 12.01 13.88
N ILE A 196 3.01 13.23 14.40
CA ILE A 196 4.34 13.82 14.68
C ILE A 196 5.09 12.96 15.68
N TYR A 197 4.42 12.48 16.73
CA TYR A 197 5.03 11.64 17.74
C TYR A 197 5.52 10.32 17.12
N VAL A 198 4.70 9.66 16.30
CA VAL A 198 5.10 8.44 15.59
C VAL A 198 6.29 8.68 14.67
N GLU A 199 6.24 9.71 13.82
CA GLU A 199 7.34 10.04 12.90
C GLU A 199 8.66 10.24 13.66
N SER A 200 8.62 10.88 14.83
CA SER A 200 9.81 11.15 15.64
C SER A 200 10.47 9.92 16.28
N HIS A 201 9.78 8.76 16.30
CA HIS A 201 10.26 7.51 16.88
C HIS A 201 10.59 6.43 15.84
N LEU A 202 10.18 6.63 14.58
CA LEU A 202 10.56 5.77 13.46
C LEU A 202 11.95 6.15 12.93
N SER A 203 12.69 5.15 12.44
CA SER A 203 14.04 5.30 11.91
C SER A 203 14.10 4.90 10.44
N ASN A 204 15.11 5.38 9.70
CA ASN A 204 15.28 5.16 8.25
C ASN A 204 14.13 5.68 7.36
N LEU A 205 13.39 6.70 7.79
CA LEU A 205 12.30 7.30 7.00
C LEU A 205 12.74 8.01 5.70
N SER A 206 14.04 8.12 5.44
CA SER A 206 14.60 8.80 4.27
C SER A 206 14.19 10.27 4.10
N THR A 207 13.77 10.92 5.20
CA THR A 207 13.40 12.33 5.21
C THR A 207 14.61 13.25 5.05
N LYS A 208 14.40 14.41 4.43
CA LYS A 208 15.37 15.50 4.26
C LYS A 208 15.38 16.44 5.46
N PHE A 209 14.29 16.50 6.21
CA PHE A 209 14.16 17.29 7.44
C PHE A 209 13.14 16.65 8.38
N TYR A 210 13.18 17.04 9.66
CA TYR A 210 12.24 16.55 10.66
C TYR A 210 10.81 16.99 10.37
N GLY A 211 9.86 16.05 10.40
CA GLY A 211 8.44 16.33 10.13
C GLY A 211 8.08 16.32 8.64
N GLU A 212 8.98 15.87 7.75
CA GLU A 212 8.70 15.81 6.32
C GLU A 212 7.58 14.83 5.99
N VAL A 213 7.48 13.67 6.67
CA VAL A 213 6.38 12.71 6.42
C VAL A 213 5.05 13.37 6.77
N THR A 214 4.95 13.93 7.97
CA THR A 214 3.78 14.67 8.43
C THR A 214 3.43 15.81 7.46
N GLN A 215 4.42 16.57 6.99
CA GLN A 215 4.19 17.66 6.05
C GLN A 215 3.63 17.16 4.71
N GLN A 216 4.14 16.06 4.16
CA GLN A 216 3.64 15.52 2.89
C GLN A 216 2.21 15.00 3.04
N MET A 217 1.87 14.35 4.15
CA MET A 217 0.50 13.90 4.43
C MET A 217 -0.47 15.10 4.56
N LEU A 218 -0.07 16.16 5.26
CA LEU A 218 -0.92 17.35 5.44
C LEU A 218 -1.23 18.11 4.14
N LYS A 219 -0.43 17.97 3.08
CA LYS A 219 -0.74 18.55 1.75
C LYS A 219 -1.98 17.90 1.12
N HIS A 220 -2.33 16.70 1.58
CA HIS A 220 -3.38 15.85 1.05
C HIS A 220 -4.28 15.34 2.17
N ALA A 221 -4.62 16.22 3.13
CA ALA A 221 -5.47 15.88 4.28
C ALA A 221 -6.90 15.43 3.90
N ASP A 222 -7.28 15.59 2.64
CA ASP A 222 -8.54 15.13 2.04
C ASP A 222 -8.45 13.74 1.40
N PHE A 223 -7.26 13.15 1.30
CA PHE A 223 -7.09 11.81 0.74
C PHE A 223 -7.65 10.75 1.69
N PRO A 224 -8.22 9.65 1.16
CA PRO A 224 -8.67 8.55 2.00
C PRO A 224 -7.47 7.76 2.58
N GLY A 225 -7.59 7.39 3.87
CA GLY A 225 -6.52 6.74 4.65
C GLY A 225 -5.66 7.74 5.41
#